data_AF-A0A7S1T018-F1
#
_entry.id   AF-A0A7S1T018-F1
#
_cell.length_a   1.000
_cell.length_b   1.000
_cell.length_c   1.000
_cell.angle_alpha   90.00
_cell.angle_beta   90.00
_cell.angle_gamma   90.00
#
_symmetry.space_group_name_H-M   'P 1'
#
loop_
_entity.id
_entity.type
_entity.pdbx_description
1 polymer ?
#
loop_
_entity_poly.entity_id
_entity_poly.type
_entity_poly.pdbx_seq_one_letter_code
_entity_poly.pdbx_strand_id
1 'polypeptide(L)'
;MACTADDGGPGCGAAAETGTAAVGANEGELIQQLLYLQGQRALAYAEFDRGFRTYLQDMAPESEQRYLSLVQTSTATFAALSKEVNVVEELIKTELQQPQLAGVIRDIQQHEKIKLEMTATLHVLKKSKAVKEVERAENGGGDAAVITDDQAHSHGQRGAGCCSCGPPPPEPTMEELDAAISEATQNVQSAVAHINDILEELRYLEDDG
;
A
#
# COMPACT_ATOMS: atom_id res chain seq x y z
N MET A 1 -70.99 -47.21 -24.43
CA MET A 1 -70.37 -45.97 -23.92
C MET A 1 -69.69 -46.35 -22.61
N ALA A 2 -68.43 -46.77 -22.71
CA ALA A 2 -67.69 -47.37 -21.61
C ALA A 2 -66.51 -46.45 -21.29
N CYS A 3 -66.40 -46.12 -20.00
CA CYS A 3 -65.38 -45.27 -19.42
C CYS A 3 -64.08 -46.08 -19.24
N THR A 4 -62.95 -45.51 -19.64
CA THR A 4 -61.62 -45.98 -19.25
C THR A 4 -60.95 -44.84 -18.49
N ALA A 5 -60.61 -45.10 -17.23
CA ALA A 5 -59.72 -44.27 -16.43
C ALA A 5 -58.28 -44.49 -16.90
N ASP A 6 -57.51 -43.41 -17.00
CA ASP A 6 -56.05 -43.47 -17.12
C ASP A 6 -55.42 -42.47 -16.15
N ASP A 7 -54.37 -42.99 -15.52
CA ASP A 7 -53.66 -42.57 -14.32
C ASP A 7 -52.58 -41.53 -14.69
N GLY A 8 -52.49 -40.42 -13.96
CA GLY A 8 -51.48 -39.39 -14.25
C GLY A 8 -51.35 -38.39 -13.11
N GLY A 9 -50.57 -38.77 -12.09
CA GLY A 9 -50.38 -38.03 -10.85
C GLY A 9 -49.65 -36.68 -10.96
N PRO A 10 -49.71 -35.86 -9.91
CA PRO A 10 -49.05 -34.56 -9.83
C PRO A 10 -47.59 -34.71 -9.39
N GLY A 11 -46.66 -34.42 -10.31
CA GLY A 11 -45.24 -34.25 -10.02
C GLY A 11 -44.88 -32.77 -9.93
N CYS A 12 -45.34 -32.06 -8.89
CA CYS A 12 -44.74 -30.78 -8.53
C CYS A 12 -43.42 -31.06 -7.81
N GLY A 13 -42.33 -31.01 -8.57
CA GLY A 13 -40.98 -31.14 -8.06
C GLY A 13 -40.74 -30.13 -6.94
N ALA A 14 -40.37 -30.67 -5.78
CA ALA A 14 -39.87 -29.92 -4.66
C ALA A 14 -38.73 -29.00 -5.13
N ALA A 15 -38.95 -27.69 -5.02
CA ALA A 15 -37.86 -26.75 -4.94
C ALA A 15 -37.05 -27.15 -3.71
N ALA A 16 -35.89 -27.78 -3.95
CA ALA A 16 -34.87 -27.93 -2.95
C ALA A 16 -34.44 -26.50 -2.58
N GLU A 17 -35.05 -25.96 -1.55
CA GLU A 17 -34.54 -24.82 -0.82
C GLU A 17 -33.18 -25.26 -0.28
N THR A 18 -32.13 -24.96 -1.04
CA THR A 18 -30.78 -24.91 -0.49
C THR A 18 -30.78 -23.73 0.46
N GLY A 19 -31.26 -23.98 1.68
CA GLY A 19 -30.97 -23.17 2.84
C GLY A 19 -29.47 -23.18 3.02
N THR A 20 -28.81 -22.20 2.40
CA THR A 20 -27.47 -21.78 2.80
C THR A 20 -27.62 -21.37 4.25
N ALA A 21 -27.25 -22.28 5.15
CA ALA A 21 -27.09 -21.96 6.56
C ALA A 21 -26.11 -20.80 6.62
N ALA A 22 -26.64 -19.60 6.87
CA ALA A 22 -25.85 -18.52 7.43
C ALA A 22 -25.36 -19.08 8.78
N VAL A 23 -24.19 -19.71 8.75
CA VAL A 23 -23.35 -19.83 9.94
C VAL A 23 -23.05 -18.39 10.28
N GLY A 24 -23.85 -17.83 11.20
CA GLY A 24 -23.67 -16.47 11.68
C GLY A 24 -22.27 -16.43 12.27
N ALA A 25 -21.37 -15.74 11.58
CA ALA A 25 -20.02 -15.55 12.07
C ALA A 25 -20.13 -14.93 13.47
N ASN A 26 -19.59 -15.61 14.47
CA ASN A 26 -19.57 -15.07 15.83
C ASN A 26 -18.45 -14.02 15.95
N GLU A 27 -18.48 -13.22 17.02
CA GLU A 27 -17.52 -12.14 17.25
C GLU A 27 -16.06 -12.63 17.18
N GLY A 28 -15.76 -13.74 17.86
CA GLY A 28 -14.42 -14.34 17.88
C GLY A 28 -13.93 -14.75 16.49
N GLU A 29 -14.78 -15.35 15.65
CA GLU A 29 -14.42 -15.71 14.27
C GLU A 29 -14.07 -14.49 13.41
N LEU A 30 -14.80 -13.38 13.58
CA LEU A 30 -14.52 -12.14 12.84
C LEU A 30 -13.26 -11.45 13.35
N ILE A 31 -13.00 -11.49 14.66
CA ILE A 31 -11.74 -10.99 15.26
C ILE A 31 -10.56 -11.83 14.76
N GLN A 32 -10.65 -13.16 14.77
CA GLN A 32 -9.62 -14.04 14.23
C GLN A 32 -9.33 -13.77 12.74
N GLN A 33 -10.39 -13.59 11.94
CA GLN A 33 -10.25 -13.24 10.54
C GLN A 33 -9.54 -11.89 10.37
N LEU A 34 -9.87 -10.88 11.18
CA LEU A 34 -9.18 -9.60 11.18
C LEU A 34 -7.70 -9.75 11.53
N LEU A 35 -7.36 -10.47 12.60
CA LEU A 35 -5.96 -10.69 13.01
C LEU A 35 -5.16 -11.39 11.90
N TYR A 36 -5.76 -12.38 11.24
CA TYR A 36 -5.16 -13.04 10.08
C TYR A 36 -4.89 -12.05 8.94
N LEU A 37 -5.87 -11.21 8.58
CA LEU A 37 -5.73 -10.19 7.54
C LEU A 37 -4.62 -9.18 7.87
N GLN A 38 -4.47 -8.81 9.14
CA GLN A 38 -3.37 -7.93 9.57
C GLN A 38 -2.01 -8.62 9.49
N GLY A 39 -1.94 -9.92 9.77
CA GLY A 39 -0.76 -10.73 9.51
C GLY A 39 -0.36 -10.73 8.03
N GLN A 40 -1.33 -10.92 7.12
CA GLN A 40 -1.09 -10.83 5.67
C GLN A 40 -0.62 -9.44 5.25
N ARG A 41 -1.20 -8.39 5.84
CA ARG A 41 -0.79 -7.02 5.55
C ARG A 41 0.64 -6.74 6.01
N ALA A 42 1.03 -7.22 7.20
CA ALA A 42 2.40 -7.11 7.70
C ALA A 42 3.42 -7.80 6.78
N LEU A 43 3.08 -9.00 6.26
CA LEU A 43 3.90 -9.70 5.28
C LEU A 43 4.04 -8.90 3.98
N ALA A 44 2.94 -8.33 3.46
CA ALA A 44 2.96 -7.51 2.26
C ALA A 44 3.87 -6.28 2.41
N TYR A 45 3.85 -5.59 3.56
CA TYR A 45 4.80 -4.51 3.84
C TYR A 45 6.25 -5.00 3.87
N ALA A 46 6.52 -6.12 4.53
CA ALA A 46 7.88 -6.66 4.62
C ALA A 46 8.45 -7.03 3.24
N GLU A 47 7.62 -7.61 2.36
CA GLU A 47 7.99 -7.90 0.97
C GLU A 47 8.22 -6.63 0.16
N PHE A 48 7.33 -5.64 0.31
CA PHE A 48 7.43 -4.37 -0.39
C PHE A 48 8.72 -3.62 -0.01
N ASP A 49 9.02 -3.50 1.28
CA ASP A 49 10.24 -2.90 1.79
C ASP A 49 11.51 -3.69 1.42
N ARG A 50 11.41 -5.02 1.35
CA ARG A 50 12.54 -5.85 0.88
C ARG A 50 12.84 -5.56 -0.58
N GLY A 51 11.83 -5.55 -1.45
CA GLY A 51 12.02 -5.27 -2.87
C GLY A 51 12.54 -3.87 -3.14
N PHE A 52 12.07 -2.86 -2.40
CA PHE A 52 12.62 -1.51 -2.48
C PHE A 52 14.09 -1.45 -2.09
N ARG A 53 14.49 -2.12 -0.99
CA ARG A 53 15.90 -2.21 -0.59
C ARG A 53 16.77 -2.91 -1.63
N THR A 54 16.27 -3.98 -2.26
CA THR A 54 16.99 -4.65 -3.36
C THR A 54 17.20 -3.68 -4.54
N TYR A 55 16.17 -2.90 -4.91
CA TYR A 55 16.31 -1.88 -5.95
C TYR A 55 17.38 -0.83 -5.62
N LEU A 56 17.40 -0.32 -4.39
CA LEU A 56 18.38 0.70 -3.98
C LEU A 56 19.84 0.20 -3.95
N GLN A 57 20.10 -1.11 -3.99
CA GLN A 57 21.46 -1.65 -3.93
C GLN A 57 22.26 -1.40 -5.22
N ASP A 58 21.62 -1.51 -6.38
CA ASP A 58 22.28 -1.35 -7.68
C ASP A 58 21.72 -0.19 -8.50
N MET A 59 20.49 0.26 -8.20
CA MET A 59 19.75 1.27 -8.94
C MET A 59 19.76 1.06 -10.46
N ALA A 60 19.88 -0.19 -10.91
CA ALA A 60 19.95 -0.55 -12.31
C ALA A 60 18.56 -0.46 -13.00
N PRO A 61 18.49 -0.22 -14.32
CA PRO A 61 17.21 -0.17 -15.04
C PRO A 61 16.37 -1.45 -14.88
N GLU A 62 17.02 -2.61 -14.84
CA GLU A 62 16.34 -3.90 -14.65
C GLU A 62 15.76 -4.04 -13.24
N SER A 63 16.46 -3.57 -12.20
CA SER A 63 15.98 -3.62 -10.83
C SER A 63 14.86 -2.61 -10.59
N GLU A 64 14.94 -1.44 -11.22
CA GLU A 64 13.85 -0.45 -11.24
C GLU A 64 12.59 -1.05 -11.86
N GLN A 65 12.70 -1.72 -13.01
CA GLN A 65 11.54 -2.34 -13.65
C GLN A 65 10.91 -3.42 -12.76
N ARG A 66 11.73 -4.26 -12.08
CA ARG A 66 11.24 -5.24 -11.10
C ARG A 66 10.53 -4.58 -9.93
N TYR A 67 11.08 -3.48 -9.43
CA TYR A 67 10.47 -2.71 -8.34
C TYR A 67 9.15 -2.07 -8.76
N LEU A 68 9.04 -1.50 -9.96
CA LEU A 68 7.78 -0.97 -10.48
C LEU A 68 6.70 -2.04 -10.63
N SER A 69 7.06 -3.24 -11.09
CA SER A 69 6.13 -4.39 -11.09
C SER A 69 5.71 -4.76 -9.67
N LEU A 70 6.64 -4.76 -8.71
CA LEU A 70 6.32 -5.01 -7.30
C LEU A 70 5.38 -3.95 -6.72
N VAL A 71 5.53 -2.67 -7.07
CA VAL A 71 4.59 -1.61 -6.66
C VAL A 71 3.18 -1.91 -7.14
N GLN A 72 3.01 -2.35 -8.40
CA GLN A 72 1.70 -2.71 -8.94
C GLN A 72 1.09 -3.89 -8.20
N THR A 73 1.86 -4.97 -8.00
CA THR A 73 1.41 -6.14 -7.26
C THR A 73 1.07 -5.80 -5.81
N SER A 74 1.93 -5.05 -5.11
CA SER A 74 1.72 -4.67 -3.72
C SER A 74 0.48 -3.78 -3.56
N THR A 75 0.25 -2.84 -4.48
CA THR A 75 -0.95 -2.00 -4.51
C THR A 75 -2.21 -2.84 -4.63
N ALA A 76 -2.22 -3.84 -5.52
CA ALA A 76 -3.35 -4.76 -5.66
C ALA A 76 -3.57 -5.60 -4.39
N THR A 77 -2.50 -6.10 -3.78
CA THR A 77 -2.55 -6.85 -2.52
C THR A 77 -3.15 -6.01 -1.39
N PHE A 78 -2.66 -4.79 -1.17
CA PHE A 78 -3.19 -3.90 -0.13
C PHE A 78 -4.66 -3.55 -0.37
N ALA A 79 -5.05 -3.31 -1.64
CA ALA A 79 -6.44 -3.04 -1.98
C ALA A 79 -7.36 -4.23 -1.69
N ALA A 80 -6.92 -5.45 -2.01
CA ALA A 80 -7.66 -6.67 -1.72
C ALA A 80 -7.83 -6.89 -0.20
N LEU A 81 -6.75 -6.78 0.57
CA LEU A 81 -6.78 -6.92 2.02
C LEU A 81 -7.69 -5.88 2.68
N SER A 82 -7.62 -4.61 2.25
CA SER A 82 -8.50 -3.55 2.76
C SER A 82 -9.97 -3.80 2.42
N LYS A 83 -10.26 -4.39 1.26
CA LYS A 83 -11.63 -4.79 0.93
C LYS A 83 -12.14 -5.89 1.85
N GLU A 84 -11.32 -6.90 2.16
CA GLU A 84 -11.71 -7.97 3.09
C GLU A 84 -11.93 -7.43 4.51
N VAL A 85 -11.07 -6.54 4.99
CA VAL A 85 -11.26 -5.90 6.31
C VAL A 85 -12.55 -5.05 6.33
N ASN A 86 -12.91 -4.38 5.22
CA ASN A 86 -14.19 -3.65 5.14
C ASN A 86 -15.41 -4.58 5.28
N VAL A 87 -15.31 -5.81 4.75
CA VAL A 87 -16.39 -6.80 4.90
C VAL A 87 -16.51 -7.22 6.36
N VAL A 88 -15.38 -7.48 7.04
CA VAL A 88 -15.36 -7.81 8.47
C VAL A 88 -15.95 -6.67 9.31
N GLU A 89 -15.54 -5.43 9.05
CA GLU A 89 -16.09 -4.23 9.71
C GLU A 89 -17.61 -4.14 9.56
N GLU A 90 -18.12 -4.32 8.34
CA GLU A 90 -19.55 -4.22 8.06
C GLU A 90 -20.33 -5.34 8.76
N LEU A 91 -19.82 -6.58 8.76
CA LEU A 91 -20.46 -7.71 9.47
C LEU A 91 -20.55 -7.47 10.98
N ILE A 92 -19.48 -6.98 11.61
CA ILE A 92 -19.47 -6.62 13.04
C ILE A 92 -20.50 -5.52 13.32
N LYS A 93 -20.60 -4.54 12.42
CA LYS A 93 -21.52 -3.42 12.57
C LYS A 93 -22.98 -3.83 12.38
N THR A 94 -23.31 -4.61 11.35
CA THR A 94 -24.69 -4.91 10.96
C THR A 94 -25.21 -6.17 11.61
N GLU A 95 -24.47 -7.28 11.52
CA GLU A 95 -24.93 -8.60 11.98
C GLU A 95 -24.75 -8.76 13.49
N LEU A 96 -23.59 -8.35 14.02
CA LEU A 96 -23.33 -8.41 15.46
C LEU A 96 -23.87 -7.18 16.23
N GLN A 97 -24.30 -6.14 15.52
CA GLN A 97 -24.79 -4.89 16.11
C GLN A 97 -23.78 -4.27 17.10
N GLN A 98 -22.48 -4.39 16.80
CA GLN A 98 -21.38 -3.88 17.62
C GLN A 98 -20.66 -2.69 16.95
N PRO A 99 -21.30 -1.51 16.91
CA PRO A 99 -20.74 -0.34 16.22
C PRO A 99 -19.45 0.19 16.87
N GLN A 100 -19.22 -0.07 18.16
CA GLN A 100 -17.98 0.32 18.84
C GLN A 100 -16.79 -0.49 18.33
N LEU A 101 -16.93 -1.82 18.25
CA LEU A 101 -15.91 -2.71 17.71
C LEU A 101 -15.66 -2.43 16.21
N ALA A 102 -16.71 -2.18 15.44
CA ALA A 102 -16.55 -1.71 14.06
C ALA A 102 -15.78 -0.39 13.96
N GLY A 103 -15.98 0.53 14.90
CA GLY A 103 -15.20 1.77 15.01
C GLY A 103 -13.70 1.52 15.26
N VAL A 104 -13.37 0.57 16.13
CA VAL A 104 -11.98 0.14 16.38
C VAL A 104 -11.33 -0.41 15.11
N ILE A 105 -12.05 -1.21 14.33
CA ILE A 105 -11.56 -1.74 13.04
C ILE A 105 -11.37 -0.62 12.02
N ARG A 106 -12.28 0.35 12.00
CA ARG A 106 -12.16 1.54 11.16
C ARG A 106 -10.91 2.35 11.51
N ASP A 107 -10.55 2.45 12.78
CA ASP A 107 -9.33 3.13 13.21
C ASP A 107 -8.07 2.39 12.76
N ILE A 108 -8.06 1.05 12.81
CA ILE A 108 -6.97 0.26 12.20
C ILE A 108 -6.83 0.60 10.70
N GLN A 109 -7.93 0.64 9.95
CA GLN A 109 -7.88 0.99 8.52
C GLN A 109 -7.31 2.39 8.26
N GLN A 110 -7.64 3.37 9.10
CA GLN A 110 -7.10 4.73 8.97
C GLN A 110 -5.59 4.75 9.21
N HIS A 111 -5.11 4.09 10.26
CA HIS A 111 -3.67 3.99 10.50
C HIS A 111 -2.95 3.17 9.43
N GLU A 112 -3.58 2.15 8.87
CA GLU A 112 -3.02 1.40 7.74
C GLU A 112 -2.90 2.24 6.47
N LYS A 113 -3.89 3.11 6.20
CA LYS A 113 -3.79 4.08 5.11
C LYS A 113 -2.61 5.04 5.33
N ILE A 114 -2.48 5.62 6.52
CA ILE A 114 -1.38 6.52 6.86
C ILE A 114 -0.04 5.80 6.70
N LYS A 115 0.09 4.58 7.23
CA LYS A 115 1.29 3.76 7.12
C LYS A 115 1.67 3.51 5.66
N LEU A 116 0.71 3.14 4.80
CA LEU A 116 0.97 2.88 3.38
C LEU A 116 1.42 4.15 2.65
N GLU A 117 0.71 5.27 2.87
CA GLU A 117 1.06 6.56 2.29
C GLU A 117 2.48 6.98 2.68
N MET A 118 2.82 6.94 3.96
CA MET A 118 4.14 7.32 4.45
C MET A 118 5.23 6.36 4.03
N THR A 119 4.93 5.06 3.89
CA THR A 119 5.87 4.07 3.33
C THR A 119 6.20 4.39 1.87
N ALA A 120 5.18 4.69 1.05
CA ALA A 120 5.38 5.09 -0.33
C ALA A 120 6.18 6.41 -0.42
N THR A 121 5.88 7.39 0.43
CA THR A 121 6.65 8.64 0.54
C THR A 121 8.11 8.37 0.90
N LEU A 122 8.38 7.48 1.85
CA LEU A 122 9.75 7.08 2.21
C LEU A 122 10.49 6.46 1.03
N HIS A 123 9.83 5.63 0.23
CA HIS A 123 10.47 5.03 -0.94
C HIS A 123 10.86 6.10 -1.97
N VAL A 124 9.97 7.06 -2.23
CA VAL A 124 10.27 8.20 -3.12
C VAL A 124 11.44 9.04 -2.57
N LEU A 125 11.38 9.45 -1.30
CA LEU A 125 12.42 10.28 -0.68
C LEU A 125 13.78 9.59 -0.66
N LYS A 126 13.82 8.31 -0.28
CA LYS A 126 15.07 7.52 -0.26
C LYS A 126 15.64 7.32 -1.67
N LYS A 127 14.79 7.09 -2.67
CA LYS A 127 15.21 7.07 -4.08
C LYS A 127 15.82 8.40 -4.49
N SER A 128 15.14 9.52 -4.22
CA SER A 128 15.65 10.86 -4.54
C SER A 128 16.99 11.14 -3.87
N LYS A 129 17.14 10.77 -2.60
CA LYS A 129 18.41 10.88 -1.88
C LYS A 129 19.53 10.08 -2.56
N ALA A 130 19.27 8.81 -2.87
CA ALA A 130 20.25 7.93 -3.50
C ALA A 130 20.70 8.44 -4.88
N VAL A 131 19.77 8.97 -5.70
CA VAL A 131 20.11 9.59 -6.99
C VAL A 131 21.07 10.76 -6.80
N LYS A 132 20.77 11.68 -5.86
CA LYS A 132 21.63 12.84 -5.59
C LYS A 132 23.02 12.44 -5.06
N GLU A 133 23.11 11.36 -4.27
CA GLU A 133 24.40 10.83 -3.80
C GLU A 133 25.26 10.32 -4.97
N VAL A 134 24.64 9.61 -5.93
CA VAL A 134 25.33 9.15 -7.15
C VAL A 134 25.80 10.33 -8.01
N GLU A 135 24.92 11.31 -8.29
CA GLU A 135 25.26 12.50 -9.08
C GLU A 135 26.42 13.31 -8.46
N ARG A 136 26.44 13.41 -7.13
CA ARG A 136 27.53 14.08 -6.40
C ARG A 136 28.84 13.30 -6.50
N ALA A 137 28.79 11.97 -6.46
CA ALA A 137 29.98 11.13 -6.60
C ALA A 137 30.57 11.23 -8.01
N GLU A 138 29.73 11.29 -9.05
CA GLU A 138 30.15 11.45 -10.45
C GLU A 138 30.75 12.84 -10.72
N ASN A 139 30.15 13.90 -10.18
CA ASN A 139 30.65 15.28 -10.33
C ASN A 139 31.90 15.58 -9.47
N GLY A 140 32.18 14.78 -8.44
CA GLY A 140 33.33 14.94 -7.53
C GLY A 140 34.65 14.30 -8.01
N GLY A 141 34.65 13.59 -9.14
CA GLY A 141 35.78 12.78 -9.63
C GLY A 141 36.72 13.45 -10.65
N GLY A 142 36.58 14.75 -10.94
CA GLY A 142 37.43 15.45 -11.91
C GLY A 142 38.74 15.98 -11.29
N ASP A 143 39.74 15.12 -11.13
CA ASP A 143 41.12 15.57 -10.83
C ASP A 143 41.85 16.04 -12.10
N ALA A 144 42.72 17.03 -11.92
CA ALA A 144 43.23 17.96 -12.91
C ALA A 144 44.21 17.37 -13.95
N ALA A 145 44.04 17.74 -15.23
CA ALA A 145 45.09 18.30 -16.12
C ALA A 145 44.66 18.22 -17.59
N VAL A 146 44.38 19.36 -18.23
CA VAL A 146 45.05 19.82 -19.46
C VAL A 146 44.80 21.32 -19.55
N ILE A 147 45.88 22.09 -19.38
CA ILE A 147 45.98 23.43 -19.93
C ILE A 147 46.13 23.27 -21.44
N THR A 148 45.19 23.79 -22.22
CA THR A 148 45.52 24.37 -23.52
C THR A 148 44.74 25.67 -23.69
N ASP A 149 45.55 26.71 -23.81
CA ASP A 149 45.25 28.06 -24.25
C ASP A 149 44.70 28.11 -25.68
N ASP A 150 44.02 29.22 -25.98
CA ASP A 150 43.63 29.78 -27.29
C ASP A 150 42.35 29.26 -27.99
N GLN A 151 41.33 30.12 -28.07
CA GLN A 151 40.79 30.70 -29.33
C GLN A 151 39.32 31.14 -29.18
N ALA A 152 39.07 32.41 -29.52
CA ALA A 152 37.84 33.17 -29.37
C ALA A 152 36.75 32.98 -30.45
N HIS A 153 35.56 33.51 -30.15
CA HIS A 153 34.37 33.83 -31.00
C HIS A 153 33.45 32.65 -31.38
N SER A 154 32.10 32.74 -31.36
CA SER A 154 31.17 33.86 -31.52
C SER A 154 29.79 33.53 -30.90
N HIS A 155 29.07 34.56 -30.42
CA HIS A 155 27.67 34.47 -29.98
C HIS A 155 26.73 34.47 -31.21
N GLY A 156 26.26 33.29 -31.59
CA GLY A 156 25.19 33.09 -32.57
C GLY A 156 23.83 33.00 -31.89
N GLN A 157 23.18 34.16 -31.75
CA GLN A 157 21.84 34.33 -31.22
C GLN A 157 20.81 33.67 -32.16
N ARG A 158 20.09 32.63 -31.71
CA ARG A 158 18.79 32.18 -32.23
C ARG A 158 18.22 31.07 -31.35
N GLY A 159 17.12 31.36 -30.66
CA GLY A 159 16.35 30.36 -29.93
C GLY A 159 15.11 31.01 -29.34
N ALA A 160 13.97 30.77 -29.97
CA ALA A 160 12.67 31.32 -29.62
C ALA A 160 12.32 31.07 -28.15
N GLY A 161 12.17 32.16 -27.38
CA GLY A 161 11.66 32.12 -26.02
C GLY A 161 10.18 31.77 -26.03
N CYS A 162 9.87 30.48 -25.90
CA CYS A 162 8.54 30.02 -25.55
C CYS A 162 8.36 30.10 -24.03
N CYS A 163 7.31 30.84 -23.67
CA CYS A 163 6.33 30.46 -22.65
C CYS A 163 6.77 30.58 -21.17
N SER A 164 6.32 31.66 -20.54
CA SER A 164 5.88 31.91 -19.16
C SER A 164 5.91 30.79 -18.07
N CYS A 165 6.86 29.88 -18.07
CA CYS A 165 7.19 29.09 -16.89
C CYS A 165 8.16 29.91 -16.04
N GLY A 166 7.73 30.26 -14.82
CA GLY A 166 8.68 30.71 -13.80
C GLY A 166 9.77 29.65 -13.61
N PRO A 167 10.93 30.03 -13.04
CA PRO A 167 11.97 29.06 -12.75
C PRO A 167 11.36 27.88 -11.97
N PRO A 168 11.74 26.63 -12.30
CA PRO A 168 11.26 25.48 -11.55
C PRO A 168 11.57 25.69 -10.05
N PRO A 169 10.70 25.23 -9.14
CA PRO A 169 10.99 25.30 -7.72
C PRO A 169 12.37 24.68 -7.44
N PRO A 170 13.17 25.28 -6.55
CA PRO A 170 14.50 24.76 -6.25
C PRO A 170 14.38 23.32 -5.78
N GLU A 171 15.28 22.47 -6.27
CA GLU A 171 15.33 21.08 -5.83
C GLU A 171 15.63 21.02 -4.32
N PRO A 172 15.01 20.08 -3.58
CA PRO A 172 15.24 19.94 -2.15
C PRO A 172 16.72 19.63 -1.88
N THR A 173 17.26 20.27 -0.86
CA THR A 173 18.61 20.03 -0.36
C THR A 173 18.74 18.65 0.30
N MET A 174 19.98 18.20 0.51
CA MET A 174 20.24 16.93 1.20
C MET A 174 19.70 16.94 2.64
N GLU A 175 19.82 18.07 3.32
CA GLU A 175 19.32 18.26 4.69
C GLU A 175 17.78 18.23 4.74
N GLU A 176 17.11 18.86 3.78
CA GLU A 176 15.64 18.80 3.65
C GLU A 176 15.15 17.37 3.36
N LEU A 177 15.88 16.61 2.53
CA LEU A 177 15.58 15.19 2.29
C LEU A 177 15.75 14.35 3.55
N ASP A 178 16.83 14.55 4.31
CA ASP A 178 17.06 13.82 5.56
C ASP A 178 16.00 14.13 6.61
N ALA A 179 15.61 15.39 6.75
CA ALA A 179 14.52 15.80 7.62
C ALA A 179 13.19 15.14 7.19
N ALA A 180 12.85 15.17 5.90
CA ALA A 180 11.63 14.55 5.38
C ALA A 180 11.62 13.02 5.54
N ILE A 181 12.77 12.35 5.36
CA ILE A 181 12.90 10.91 5.61
C ILE A 181 12.69 10.60 7.09
N SER A 182 13.25 11.42 7.98
CA SER A 182 13.09 11.25 9.42
C SER A 182 11.63 11.39 9.83
N GLU A 183 10.95 12.44 9.36
CA GLU A 183 9.53 12.69 9.61
C GLU A 183 8.65 11.55 9.10
N ALA A 184 8.81 11.16 7.84
CA ALA A 184 8.03 10.07 7.26
C ALA A 184 8.29 8.73 8.00
N THR A 185 9.51 8.49 8.48
CA THR A 185 9.85 7.32 9.31
C THR A 185 9.11 7.35 10.65
N GLN A 186 9.08 8.51 11.32
CA GLN A 186 8.34 8.68 12.57
C GLN A 186 6.83 8.46 12.37
N ASN A 187 6.26 8.95 11.26
CA ASN A 187 4.85 8.74 10.94
C ASN A 187 4.52 7.26 10.70
N VAL A 188 5.38 6.52 10.00
CA VAL A 188 5.24 5.06 9.85
C VAL A 188 5.30 4.37 11.21
N GLN A 189 6.27 4.70 12.05
CA GLN A 189 6.43 4.10 13.38
C GLN A 189 5.24 4.38 14.28
N SER A 190 4.73 5.62 14.26
CA SER A 190 3.54 6.03 15.00
C SER A 190 2.31 5.22 14.55
N ALA A 191 2.07 5.11 13.25
CA ALA A 191 0.96 4.31 12.73
C ALA A 191 1.08 2.83 13.10
N VAL A 192 2.29 2.25 13.04
CA VAL A 192 2.54 0.87 13.47
C VAL A 192 2.26 0.67 14.95
N ALA A 193 2.70 1.60 15.81
CA ALA A 193 2.43 1.53 17.24
C ALA A 193 0.92 1.54 17.51
N HIS A 194 0.19 2.49 16.94
CA HIS A 194 -1.27 2.56 17.08
C HIS A 194 -1.99 1.30 16.59
N ILE A 195 -1.60 0.75 15.43
CA ILE A 195 -2.17 -0.51 14.93
C ILE A 195 -1.92 -1.64 15.94
N ASN A 196 -0.68 -1.79 16.41
CA ASN A 196 -0.33 -2.87 17.33
C ASN A 196 -1.04 -2.75 18.67
N ASP A 197 -1.18 -1.54 19.21
CA ASP A 197 -1.91 -1.29 20.46
C ASP A 197 -3.37 -1.74 20.33
N ILE A 198 -4.03 -1.41 19.21
CA ILE A 198 -5.40 -1.83 18.94
C ILE A 198 -5.46 -3.36 18.76
N LEU A 199 -4.53 -3.97 18.01
CA LEU A 199 -4.55 -5.41 17.79
C LEU A 199 -4.31 -6.20 19.08
N GLU A 200 -3.52 -5.67 20.00
CA GLU A 200 -3.32 -6.26 21.31
C GLU A 200 -4.61 -6.20 22.15
N GLU A 201 -5.33 -5.07 22.12
CA GLU A 201 -6.66 -4.95 22.75
C GLU A 201 -7.65 -5.98 22.19
N LEU A 202 -7.67 -6.16 20.87
CA LEU A 202 -8.55 -7.15 20.21
C LEU A 202 -8.20 -8.60 20.56
N ARG A 203 -6.93 -8.92 20.82
CA ARG A 203 -6.53 -10.26 21.26
C ARG A 203 -7.07 -10.60 22.64
N TYR A 204 -7.09 -9.64 23.56
CA TYR A 204 -7.72 -9.85 24.86
C TYR A 204 -9.23 -10.11 24.74
N LEU A 205 -9.90 -9.45 23.80
CA LEU A 205 -11.33 -9.69 23.53
C LEU A 205 -11.58 -11.07 22.92
N GLU A 206 -10.66 -11.60 22.12
CA GLU A 206 -10.75 -12.97 21.58
C GLU A 206 -10.65 -14.04 22.68
N ASP A 207 -9.76 -13.84 23.66
CA ASP A 207 -9.49 -14.85 24.71
C ASP A 207 -10.60 -14.92 25.79
N ASP A 208 -11.41 -13.87 25.97
CA ASP A 208 -12.47 -13.76 26.98
C ASP A 208 -13.89 -14.11 26.46
N GLY A 209 -14.06 -14.33 25.15
CA GLY A 209 -15.35 -14.62 24.46
C GLY A 209 -15.64 -16.09 24.23
#